data_AF-A0A3D0UUP0-F1
#
_entry.id   AF-A0A3D0UUP0-F1
#
_cell.length_a   1.000
_cell.length_b   1.000
_cell.length_c   1.000
_cell.angle_alpha   90.00
_cell.angle_beta   90.00
_cell.angle_gamma   90.00
#
_symmetry.space_group_name_H-M   'P 1'
#
loop_
_entity.id
_entity.type
_entity.pdbx_description
1 polymer ?
#
loop_
_entity_poly.entity_id
_entity_poly.type
_entity_poly.pdbx_seq_one_letter_code
_entity_poly.pdbx_strand_id
1 'polypeptide(L)' 'MIVEYLDIKGNKQKKKLKDFNAVIIQHEIDHLDGILFTDKLIEKKKKK' A
#
# COMPACT_ATOMS: atom_id res chain seq x y z
N MET A 1 -5.04 4.47 -7.20
CA MET A 1 -3.62 4.58 -6.77
C MET A 1 -2.73 4.55 -8.00
N ILE A 2 -1.63 5.29 -8.02
CA ILE A 2 -0.59 5.18 -9.05
C ILE A 2 0.67 4.67 -8.36
N VAL A 3 1.23 3.58 -8.86
CA VAL A 3 2.48 3.00 -8.34
C VAL A 3 3.58 3.06 -9.38
N GLU A 4 4.78 3.35 -8.91
CA GLU A 4 6.00 3.39 -9.72
C GLU A 4 6.95 2.33 -9.16
N TYR A 5 7.37 1.39 -10.01
CA TYR A 5 8.24 0.28 -9.61
C TYR A 5 9.25 -0.02 -10.71
N LEU A 6 10.31 -0.74 -10.35
CA LEU A 6 11.31 -1.23 -11.28
C LEU A 6 11.01 -2.69 -11.60
N ASP A 7 11.01 -3.03 -12.89
CA ASP A 7 11.01 -4.42 -13.32
C ASP A 7 12.37 -5.08 -13.01
N ILE A 8 12.45 -6.41 -13.07
CA ILE A 8 13.69 -7.19 -12.84
C ILE A 8 14.86 -6.76 -13.72
N LYS A 9 14.58 -6.11 -14.87
CA LYS A 9 15.59 -5.55 -15.77
C LYS A 9 15.99 -4.10 -15.45
N GLY A 10 15.49 -3.51 -14.36
CA GLY A 10 15.74 -2.12 -13.96
C GLY A 10 14.92 -1.08 -14.73
N ASN A 11 13.92 -1.49 -15.51
CA ASN A 11 13.07 -0.57 -16.25
C ASN A 11 11.98 0.02 -15.35
N LYS A 12 11.83 1.35 -15.35
CA LYS A 12 10.79 2.04 -14.59
C LYS A 12 9.43 1.82 -15.24
N GLN A 13 8.49 1.35 -14.44
CA GLN A 13 7.11 1.13 -14.82
C GLN A 13 6.18 1.98 -13.95
N LYS A 14 5.13 2.52 -14.57
CA LYS A 14 4.10 3.29 -13.89
C LYS A 14 2.74 2.67 -14.17
N LYS A 15 2.07 2.18 -13.12
CA LYS A 15 0.79 1.49 -13.25
C LYS A 15 -0.28 2.19 -12.42
N LYS A 16 -1.42 2.49 -13.06
CA LYS A 16 -2.60 2.99 -12.38
C LYS A 16 -3.47 1.80 -11.97
N LEU A 17 -3.63 1.61 -10.68
CA LEU A 17 -4.42 0.54 -10.08
C LEU A 17 -5.69 1.15 -9.48
N LYS A 18 -6.79 0.40 -9.57
CA LYS A 18 -8.11 0.75 -9.02
C LYS A 18 -8.70 -0.43 -8.26
N ASP A 19 -9.71 -0.11 -7.45
CA ASP A 19 -10.52 -1.08 -6.71
C ASP A 19 -9.66 -2.01 -5.85
N PHE A 20 -9.94 -3.30 -5.88
CA PHE A 20 -9.30 -4.31 -5.06
C PHE A 20 -7.79 -4.42 -5.28
N ASN A 21 -7.33 -4.31 -6.54
CA ASN A 21 -5.91 -4.38 -6.87
C ASN A 21 -5.12 -3.22 -6.26
N ALA A 22 -5.73 -2.05 -6.09
CA ALA A 22 -5.08 -0.92 -5.43
C ALA A 22 -4.92 -1.17 -3.92
N VAL A 23 -5.86 -1.87 -3.28
CA VAL A 23 -5.83 -2.17 -1.85
C VAL A 23 -4.75 -3.21 -1.54
N ILE A 24 -4.68 -4.29 -2.32
CA ILE A 24 -3.66 -5.33 -2.13
C ILE A 24 -2.26 -4.74 -2.27
N ILE A 25 -2.01 -3.98 -3.33
CA ILE A 25 -0.68 -3.41 -3.57
C ILE A 25 -0.30 -2.41 -2.47
N GLN A 26 -1.26 -1.65 -1.93
CA GLN A 26 -1.01 -0.82 -0.75
C GLN A 26 -0.58 -1.65 0.46
N HIS A 27 -1.28 -2.75 0.73
CA HIS A 27 -0.96 -3.64 1.85
C HIS A 27 0.45 -4.23 1.75
N GLU A 28 0.83 -4.70 0.56
CA GLU A 28 2.18 -5.24 0.34
C GLU A 28 3.26 -4.16 0.47
N ILE A 29 2.98 -2.93 0.03
CA ILE A 29 3.90 -1.79 0.22
C ILE A 29 4.01 -1.42 1.71
N ASP A 30 2.91 -1.41 2.45
CA ASP A 30 2.91 -1.14 3.88
C ASP A 30 3.81 -2.13 4.64
N HIS A 31 3.85 -3.41 4.22
CA HIS A 31 4.77 -4.40 4.80
C HIS A 31 6.24 -4.07 4.55
N LEU A 32 6.59 -3.43 3.42
CA LEU A 32 7.96 -2.98 3.14
C LEU A 32 8.38 -1.85 4.08
N ASP A 33 7.43 -1.01 4.48
CA ASP A 33 7.61 0.04 5.48
C ASP A 33 7.48 -0.47 6.93
N GLY A 34 7.23 -1.76 7.14
CA GLY A 34 7.03 -2.37 8.46
C GLY A 34 5.71 -1.98 9.13
N ILE A 35 4.74 -1.45 8.36
CA ILE A 35 3.43 -1.03 8.84
C ILE A 35 2.49 -2.22 8.76
N LEU A 36 2.10 -2.77 9.91
CA LEU A 36 1.08 -3.82 9.95
C LEU A 36 -0.32 -3.22 9.88
N PHE A 37 -1.29 -4.03 9.48
CA PHE A 37 -2.70 -3.62 9.46
C PHE A 37 -3.18 -3.13 10.83
N THR A 38 -2.58 -3.61 11.92
CA THR A 38 -2.85 -3.23 13.30
C THR A 38 -2.51 -1.78 13.59
N ASP A 39 -1.49 -1.22 12.93
CA ASP A 39 -1.08 0.18 13.06
C ASP A 39 -2.01 1.11 12.28
N LYS A 40 -2.64 0.59 11.21
CA LYS A 40 -3.68 1.29 10.45
C LYS A 40 -5.09 1.11 11.00
N LEU A 41 -5.29 0.23 11.98
CA LEU A 41 -6.53 0.23 12.75
C LEU A 41 -6.55 1.55 13.52
N ILE A 42 -7.27 2.52 12.96
CA ILE A 42 -7.62 3.76 13.63
C ILE A 42 -8.21 3.36 14.97
N GLU A 43 -7.45 3.55 16.05
CA GLU A 43 -8.01 3.48 17.39
C GLU A 43 -9.22 4.40 17.36
N LYS A 44 -10.42 3.82 17.47
CA LYS A 44 -11.63 4.60 17.74
C LYS A 44 -11.32 5.33 19.03
N LYS A 45 -10.85 6.59 18.93
CA LYS A 45 -10.72 7.49 20.07
C LYS A 45 -12.06 7.43 20.76
N LYS A 46 -12.10 6.73 21.90
CA LYS A 46 -13.24 6.74 22.81
C LYS A 46 -13.50 8.21 23.09
N LYS A 47 -14.54 8.77 22.47
CA LYS A 47 -15.18 9.98 22.96
C LYS A 47 -15.61 9.65 24.39
N LYS A 48 -14.86 10.17 25.34
CA LYS A 48 -15.28 10.32 26.74
C LYS A 48 -15.63 11.78 26.93
#